data_AF-A0A6L5EH56-F1
#
_entry.id   AF-A0A6L5EH56-F1
#
_cell.length_a   1.000
_cell.length_b   1.000
_cell.length_c   1.000
_cell.angle_alpha   90.00
_cell.angle_beta   90.00
_cell.angle_gamma   90.00
#
_symmetry.space_group_name_H-M   'P 1'
#
loop_
_entity.id
_entity.type
_entity.pdbx_description
1 polymer ?
#
loop_
_entity_poly.entity_id
_entity_poly.type
_entity_poly.pdbx_seq_one_letter_code
_entity_poly.pdbx_strand_id
1 'polypeptide(L)'
;VGVVEKVGKRDLQVVTDVPLSNGDGLNVLVKREVVGFRANIAELKSESEDDGQKRYRYRVEPNEMPEGLYKLRPNHPLSRNLDHNWQQALQRTSAERRVGVEWHAVLREQRLMLTLSSE
;
A
#
# COMPACT_ATOMS: atom_id res chain seq x y z
N VAL A 1 2.05 -8.31 4.37
CA VAL A 1 0.59 -8.11 4.59
C VAL A 1 -0.16 -9.43 4.59
N GLY A 2 0.33 -10.44 3.87
CA GLY A 2 -0.33 -11.74 3.87
C GLY A 2 0.29 -12.70 2.87
N VAL A 3 -0.50 -13.65 2.40
CA VAL A 3 -0.14 -14.61 1.37
C VAL A 3 -1.27 -14.78 0.36
N VAL A 4 -0.91 -15.11 -0.88
CA VAL A 4 -1.83 -15.56 -1.92
C VAL A 4 -1.97 -17.08 -1.82
N GLU A 5 -3.15 -17.57 -1.48
CA GLU A 5 -3.42 -19.00 -1.40
C GLU A 5 -3.75 -19.58 -2.79
N LYS A 6 -4.51 -18.83 -3.60
CA LYS A 6 -4.97 -19.28 -4.92
C LYS A 6 -5.12 -18.12 -5.88
N VAL A 7 -4.74 -18.36 -7.13
CA VAL A 7 -5.01 -17.45 -8.26
C VAL A 7 -6.10 -18.07 -9.12
N GLY A 8 -7.22 -17.37 -9.26
CA GLY A 8 -8.31 -17.70 -10.16
C GLY A 8 -8.14 -17.04 -11.53
N LYS A 9 -9.19 -17.11 -12.36
CA LYS A 9 -9.16 -16.50 -13.70
C LYS A 9 -9.14 -14.97 -13.64
N ARG A 10 -9.86 -14.38 -12.69
CA ARG A 10 -10.06 -12.93 -12.52
C ARG A 10 -9.88 -12.44 -11.08
N ASP A 11 -9.56 -13.35 -10.16
CA ASP A 11 -9.48 -13.07 -8.74
C ASP A 11 -8.31 -13.80 -8.09
N LEU A 12 -8.03 -13.42 -6.86
CA LEU A 12 -7.11 -14.11 -5.96
C LEU A 12 -7.84 -14.42 -4.65
N GLN A 13 -7.54 -15.56 -4.07
CA GLN A 13 -7.85 -15.83 -2.66
C GLN A 13 -6.59 -15.55 -1.86
N VAL A 14 -6.71 -14.65 -0.90
CA VAL A 14 -5.58 -14.20 -0.07
C VAL A 14 -5.94 -14.29 1.40
N VAL A 15 -4.94 -14.52 2.24
CA VAL A 15 -5.06 -14.46 3.70
C VAL A 15 -4.11 -13.38 4.20
N THR A 16 -4.64 -12.42 4.96
CA THR A 16 -3.88 -11.30 5.51
C THR A 16 -4.00 -11.25 7.03
N ASP A 17 -3.01 -10.63 7.67
CA ASP A 17 -3.00 -10.32 9.11
C ASP A 17 -3.66 -8.97 9.42
N VAL A 18 -3.83 -8.13 8.40
CA VAL A 18 -4.50 -6.83 8.48
C VAL A 18 -5.66 -6.76 7.48
N PRO A 19 -6.70 -5.92 7.74
CA PRO A 19 -7.77 -5.71 6.79
C PRO A 19 -7.27 -5.09 5.47
N LEU A 20 -7.88 -5.51 4.37
CA LEU A 20 -7.70 -4.91 3.05
C LEU A 20 -8.86 -3.98 2.70
N SER A 21 -8.61 -3.02 1.83
CA SER A 21 -9.63 -2.07 1.33
C SER A 21 -9.61 -1.98 -0.18
N ASN A 22 -10.75 -1.64 -0.77
CA ASN A 22 -10.83 -1.32 -2.20
C ASN A 22 -9.90 -0.13 -2.48
N GLY A 23 -9.12 -0.24 -3.56
CA GLY A 23 -8.11 0.73 -3.93
C GLY A 23 -6.70 0.42 -3.38
N ASP A 24 -6.55 -0.56 -2.49
CA ASP A 24 -5.23 -0.97 -1.99
C ASP A 24 -4.31 -1.39 -3.15
N GLY A 25 -3.07 -0.87 -3.17
CA GLY A 25 -2.01 -1.30 -4.07
C GLY A 25 -1.27 -2.50 -3.46
N LEU A 26 -1.39 -3.65 -4.13
CA LEU A 26 -0.80 -4.91 -3.72
C LEU A 26 0.28 -5.35 -4.70
N ASN A 27 1.21 -6.19 -4.26
CA ASN A 27 2.21 -6.78 -5.13
C ASN A 27 2.72 -8.13 -4.61
N VAL A 28 3.32 -8.87 -5.54
CA VAL A 28 3.98 -10.15 -5.32
C VAL A 28 5.33 -10.15 -6.06
N LEU A 29 6.25 -11.02 -5.65
CA LEU A 29 7.54 -11.17 -6.31
C LEU A 29 7.55 -12.43 -7.17
N VAL A 30 7.36 -12.27 -8.48
CA VAL A 30 7.41 -13.40 -9.42
C VAL A 30 8.83 -13.53 -9.96
N LYS A 31 9.55 -14.56 -9.49
CA LYS A 31 10.98 -14.77 -9.75
C LYS A 31 11.84 -13.59 -9.24
N ARG A 32 12.10 -12.59 -10.09
CA ARG A 32 12.89 -11.38 -9.78
C ARG A 32 12.16 -10.10 -10.18
N GLU A 33 10.88 -10.20 -10.54
CA GLU A 33 10.07 -9.08 -10.97
C GLU A 33 8.95 -8.82 -9.97
N VAL A 34 8.78 -7.54 -9.61
CA VAL A 34 7.66 -7.11 -8.78
C VAL A 34 6.44 -6.96 -9.67
N VAL A 35 5.42 -7.77 -9.41
CA VAL A 35 4.14 -7.71 -10.12
C VAL A 35 3.14 -7.00 -9.22
N GLY A 36 2.90 -5.72 -9.52
CA GLY A 36 1.94 -4.88 -8.80
C GLY A 36 0.54 -4.91 -9.44
N PHE A 37 -0.49 -4.79 -8.62
CA PHE A 37 -1.88 -4.64 -9.04
C PHE A 37 -2.68 -3.85 -8.00
N ARG A 38 -3.79 -3.24 -8.41
CA ARG A 38 -4.70 -2.55 -7.49
C ARG A 38 -5.90 -3.45 -7.18
N ALA A 39 -6.21 -3.62 -5.91
CA ALA A 39 -7.43 -4.31 -5.47
C ALA A 39 -8.65 -3.47 -5.84
N ASN A 40 -9.31 -3.78 -6.95
CA ASN A 40 -10.54 -3.11 -7.34
C ASN A 40 -11.68 -3.51 -6.40
N ILE A 41 -11.77 -4.81 -6.09
CA ILE A 41 -12.70 -5.35 -5.09
C ILE A 41 -11.88 -6.19 -4.11
N ALA A 42 -11.97 -5.87 -2.81
CA ALA A 42 -11.48 -6.67 -1.71
C ALA A 42 -12.68 -7.18 -0.90
N GLU A 43 -13.18 -8.38 -1.25
CA GLU A 43 -14.36 -8.97 -0.62
C GLU A 43 -13.93 -9.89 0.54
N LEU A 44 -14.23 -9.49 1.78
CA LEU A 44 -13.96 -10.32 2.95
C LEU A 44 -14.86 -11.58 2.92
N LYS A 45 -14.25 -12.75 2.99
CA LYS A 45 -14.94 -14.05 2.99
C LYS A 45 -15.05 -14.65 4.38
N SER A 46 -14.00 -14.52 5.18
CA SER A 46 -14.01 -14.97 6.57
C SER A 46 -12.99 -14.22 7.40
N GLU A 47 -13.29 -14.09 8.68
CA GLU A 47 -12.35 -13.68 9.72
C GLU A 47 -12.19 -14.87 10.67
N SER A 48 -10.95 -15.18 11.02
CA SER A 48 -10.62 -16.22 12.00
C SER A 48 -9.50 -15.74 12.90
N GLU A 49 -9.33 -16.42 14.02
CA GLU A 49 -8.19 -16.22 14.92
C GLU A 49 -7.32 -17.47 14.86
N ASP A 50 -6.03 -17.28 14.59
CA ASP A 50 -5.03 -18.34 14.51
C ASP A 50 -3.82 -17.91 15.33
N ASP A 51 -3.43 -18.73 16.32
CA ASP A 51 -2.36 -18.43 17.27
C ASP A 51 -2.49 -17.04 17.95
N GLY A 52 -3.73 -16.66 18.32
CA GLY A 52 -4.05 -15.36 18.92
C GLY A 52 -3.94 -14.17 17.96
N GLN A 53 -3.74 -14.42 16.66
CA GLN A 53 -3.66 -13.38 15.63
C GLN A 53 -4.89 -13.44 14.71
N LYS A 54 -5.47 -12.28 14.44
CA LYS A 54 -6.56 -12.17 13.47
C LYS A 54 -6.05 -12.48 12.06
N ARG A 55 -6.82 -13.28 11.34
CA ARG A 55 -6.60 -13.64 9.94
C ARG A 55 -7.84 -13.32 9.14
N TYR A 56 -7.64 -12.60 8.05
CA TYR A 56 -8.71 -12.21 7.14
C TYR A 56 -8.51 -12.92 5.81
N ARG A 57 -9.53 -13.68 5.37
CA ARG A 57 -9.53 -14.29 4.04
C ARG A 57 -10.34 -13.40 3.10
N TYR A 58 -9.72 -12.97 2.01
CA TYR A 58 -10.36 -12.13 1.01
C TYR A 58 -10.40 -12.81 -0.36
N ARG A 59 -11.48 -12.56 -1.12
CA ARG A 59 -11.42 -12.60 -2.58
C ARG A 59 -11.03 -11.21 -3.07
N VAL A 60 -9.90 -11.12 -3.76
CA VAL A 60 -9.41 -9.88 -4.34
C VAL A 60 -9.56 -9.94 -5.85
N GLU A 61 -10.28 -8.98 -6.43
CA GLU A 61 -10.33 -8.76 -7.88
C GLU A 61 -9.44 -7.57 -8.22
N PRO A 62 -8.35 -7.80 -8.97
CA PRO A 62 -7.52 -6.74 -9.49
C PRO A 62 -8.24 -5.85 -10.52
N ASN A 63 -7.78 -4.61 -10.69
CA ASN A 63 -8.22 -3.75 -11.79
C ASN A 63 -7.86 -4.33 -13.17
N GLU A 64 -6.74 -5.02 -13.24
CA GLU A 64 -6.25 -5.80 -14.37
C GLU A 64 -5.58 -7.04 -13.79
N MET A 65 -5.60 -8.17 -14.49
CA MET A 65 -4.87 -9.38 -14.10
C MET A 65 -3.51 -9.41 -14.81
N PRO A 66 -2.39 -9.00 -14.17
CA PRO A 66 -1.08 -9.15 -14.79
C PRO A 66 -0.77 -10.61 -15.10
N GLU A 67 -0.21 -10.89 -16.28
CA GLU A 67 0.15 -12.25 -16.68
C GLU A 67 1.08 -12.95 -15.67
N GLY A 68 1.91 -12.18 -14.97
CA GLY A 68 2.82 -12.68 -13.94
C GLY A 68 2.10 -13.41 -12.79
N LEU A 69 0.85 -13.03 -12.46
CA LEU A 69 0.09 -13.64 -11.37
C LEU A 69 -0.22 -15.12 -11.62
N TYR A 70 -0.44 -15.52 -12.88
CA TYR A 70 -0.72 -16.92 -13.22
C TYR A 70 0.48 -17.85 -13.02
N LYS A 71 1.68 -17.30 -12.80
CA LYS A 71 2.91 -18.05 -12.52
C LYS A 71 3.16 -18.23 -11.02
N LEU A 72 2.29 -17.70 -10.16
CA LEU A 72 2.43 -17.82 -8.71
C LEU A 72 2.24 -19.26 -8.25
N ARG A 73 3.04 -19.64 -7.26
CA ARG A 73 2.81 -20.86 -6.48
C ARG A 73 1.81 -20.55 -5.35
N PRO A 74 1.05 -21.53 -4.87
CA PRO A 74 0.24 -21.36 -3.66
C PRO A 74 1.07 -20.86 -2.47
N ASN A 75 0.43 -20.13 -1.56
CA ASN A 75 1.00 -19.53 -0.36
C ASN A 75 2.16 -18.57 -0.63
N HIS A 76 2.13 -17.86 -1.76
CA HIS A 76 3.16 -16.89 -2.10
C HIS A 76 3.01 -15.61 -1.28
N PRO A 77 4.09 -14.99 -0.78
CA PRO A 77 4.01 -13.74 -0.01
C PRO A 77 3.30 -12.61 -0.77
N LEU A 78 2.44 -11.89 -0.05
CA LEU A 78 1.72 -10.71 -0.52
C LEU A 78 2.20 -9.47 0.25
N SER A 79 2.46 -8.41 -0.49
CA SER A 79 2.88 -7.11 0.01
C SER A 79 1.84 -6.04 -0.33
N ARG A 80 1.72 -5.02 0.54
CA ARG A 80 0.87 -3.85 0.33
C ARG A 80 1.75 -2.62 0.25
N ASN A 81 1.74 -1.93 -0.90
CA ASN A 81 2.55 -0.73 -1.15
C ASN A 81 1.75 0.56 -1.05
N LEU A 82 0.43 0.50 -1.32
CA LEU A 82 -0.44 1.67 -1.28
C LEU A 82 -1.67 1.32 -0.45
N ASP A 83 -1.58 1.52 0.86
CA ASP A 83 -2.72 1.37 1.76
C ASP A 83 -3.68 2.55 1.57
N HIS A 84 -4.88 2.27 1.09
CA HIS A 84 -5.86 3.29 0.78
C HIS A 84 -6.35 4.04 2.02
N ASN A 85 -6.54 3.35 3.14
CA ASN A 85 -6.95 3.97 4.39
C ASN A 85 -5.87 4.89 4.94
N TRP A 86 -4.61 4.46 4.84
CA TRP A 86 -3.47 5.31 5.23
C TRP A 86 -3.37 6.55 4.35
N GLN A 87 -3.53 6.41 3.03
CA GLN A 87 -3.56 7.54 2.10
C GLN A 87 -4.68 8.54 2.44
N GLN A 88 -5.88 8.06 2.77
CA GLN A 88 -6.96 8.94 3.22
C GLN A 88 -6.67 9.60 4.57
N ALA A 89 -6.03 8.88 5.50
CA ALA A 89 -5.66 9.43 6.80
C ALA A 89 -4.67 10.60 6.69
N LEU A 90 -3.73 10.53 5.74
CA LEU A 90 -2.75 11.58 5.47
C LEU A 90 -3.38 12.87 4.92
N GLN A 91 -4.60 12.83 4.38
CA GLN A 91 -5.30 14.02 3.87
C GLN A 91 -6.06 14.78 4.96
N ARG A 92 -6.10 14.27 6.20
CA ARG A 92 -6.81 14.91 7.32
C ARG A 92 -5.91 15.94 8.01
N THR A 93 -6.52 16.97 8.60
CA THR A 93 -5.81 18.00 9.39
C THR A 93 -4.99 17.42 10.54
N SER A 94 -5.40 16.28 11.11
CA SER A 94 -4.63 15.56 12.15
C SER A 94 -3.29 15.01 11.65
N ALA A 95 -3.12 14.83 10.33
CA ALA A 95 -1.88 14.42 9.70
C ALA A 95 -0.95 15.60 9.37
N GLU A 96 -1.40 16.85 9.53
CA GLU A 96 -0.55 18.02 9.30
C GLU A 96 0.69 17.98 10.21
N ARG A 97 1.84 18.29 9.61
CA ARG A 97 3.12 18.46 10.31
C ARG A 97 3.69 19.81 9.92
N ARG A 98 4.01 20.63 10.92
CA ARG A 98 4.70 21.90 10.72
C ARG A 98 6.16 21.70 11.10
N VAL A 99 7.05 22.04 10.18
CA VAL A 99 8.49 22.05 10.43
C VAL A 99 8.88 23.49 10.68
N GLY A 100 9.51 23.75 11.82
CA GLY A 100 10.11 25.06 12.10
C GLY A 100 11.26 25.28 11.12
N VAL A 101 11.29 26.45 10.49
CA VAL A 101 12.37 26.83 9.58
C VAL A 101 12.98 28.15 10.03
N GLU A 102 14.30 28.24 9.92
CA GLU A 102 15.03 29.49 10.07
C GLU A 102 15.18 30.15 8.71
N TRP A 103 14.91 31.46 8.67
CA TRP A 103 15.05 32.27 7.47
C TRP A 103 16.26 33.18 7.60
N HIS A 104 17.12 33.15 6.60
CA HIS A 104 18.21 34.10 6.46
C HIS A 104 18.01 34.92 5.18
N ALA A 105 17.74 36.22 5.35
CA ALA A 105 17.50 37.15 4.26
C ALA A 105 18.68 38.11 4.09
N VAL A 106 19.22 38.19 2.87
CA VAL A 106 20.31 39.10 2.51
C VAL A 106 19.86 40.00 1.37
N LEU A 107 19.70 41.30 1.67
CA LEU A 107 19.43 42.32 0.67
C LEU A 107 20.75 42.93 0.17
N ARG A 108 20.88 43.06 -1.15
CA ARG A 108 21.91 43.82 -1.85
C ARG A 108 21.21 44.75 -2.85
N GLU A 109 21.92 45.75 -3.36
CA GLU A 109 21.33 46.82 -4.21
C GLU A 109 20.42 46.34 -5.34
N GLN A 110 20.72 45.19 -5.96
CA GLN A 110 19.94 44.66 -7.09
C GLN A 110 19.33 43.27 -6.83
N ARG A 111 19.48 42.72 -5.61
CA ARG A 111 19.00 41.36 -5.32
C ARG A 111 18.61 41.15 -3.87
N LEU A 112 17.55 40.39 -3.66
CA LEU A 112 17.21 39.75 -2.39
C LEU A 112 17.53 38.26 -2.49
N MET A 113 18.27 37.72 -1.52
CA MET A 113 18.48 36.29 -1.35
C MET A 113 17.79 35.82 -0.07
N LEU A 114 17.02 34.75 -0.17
CA LEU A 114 16.35 34.09 0.94
C LEU A 114 16.85 32.65 1.03
N THR A 115 17.42 32.29 2.18
CA THR A 115 17.82 30.92 2.50
C THR A 115 16.90 30.40 3.60
N LEU A 116 16.36 29.20 3.43
CA LEU A 116 15.63 28.46 4.47
C LEU A 116 16.49 27.30 4.95
N SER A 117 16.57 27.12 6.27
CA SER A 117 17.15 25.93 6.89
C SER A 117 16.17 25.34 7.91
N SER A 118 16.21 24.01 8.04
CA SER A 118 15.56 23.23 9.10
C SER A 118 16.65 22.42 9.80
N GLU A 119 16.45 22.06 11.06
CA GLU A 119 17.24 21.02 11.75
C GLU A 119 17.15 19.68 11.02
#